data_AF-A0A0M2V4X5-F1
#
_entry.id   AF-A0A0M2V4X5-F1
#
_cell.length_a   1.000
_cell.length_b   1.000
_cell.length_c   1.000
_cell.angle_alpha   90.00
_cell.angle_beta   90.00
_cell.angle_gamma   90.00
#
_symmetry.space_group_name_H-M   'P 1'
#
loop_
_entity.id
_entity.type
_entity.pdbx_description
1 polymer ?
#
loop_
_entity_poly.entity_id
_entity_poly.type
_entity_poly.pdbx_seq_one_letter_code
_entity_poly.pdbx_strand_id
1 'polypeptide(L)'
;DIYALRRLGFQGSNEQVLRKAAAEAPAIFRACCSASSMWTANAATVSPSADTMSGRVHFTPANLTNKFHRSLEPQTTGRILQAMFANSRYFEHHQHLPDNEHFGDEGAANHTRFCNEYGNAGVELFVYGRYAFDSSKPAPQQYPARQTYEASAAIARLHGL
;
A
#
# COMPACT_ATOMS: atom_id res chain seq x y z
N ASP A 1 -14.41 3.13 -8.34
CA ASP A 1 -13.52 4.14 -8.93
C ASP A 1 -13.90 4.42 -10.38
N ILE A 2 -14.53 5.57 -10.63
CA ILE A 2 -14.93 5.97 -11.99
C ILE A 2 -13.75 6.55 -12.80
N TYR A 3 -12.72 7.05 -12.13
CA TYR A 3 -11.53 7.58 -12.77
C TYR A 3 -10.71 6.44 -13.38
N ALA A 4 -10.59 5.31 -12.67
CA ALA A 4 -9.98 4.09 -13.18
C ALA A 4 -10.66 3.61 -14.47
N LEU A 5 -11.99 3.58 -14.51
CA LEU A 5 -12.75 3.22 -15.71
C LEU A 5 -12.46 4.18 -16.87
N ARG A 6 -12.43 5.50 -16.63
CA ARG A 6 -12.07 6.48 -17.67
C ARG A 6 -10.65 6.28 -18.20
N ARG A 7 -9.69 5.99 -17.33
CA ARG A 7 -8.30 5.66 -17.71
C ARG A 7 -8.19 4.41 -18.58
N LEU A 8 -9.13 3.48 -18.44
CA LEU A 8 -9.25 2.27 -19.26
C LEU A 8 -10.06 2.49 -20.54
N GLY A 9 -10.39 3.74 -20.88
CA GLY A 9 -11.00 4.10 -22.17
C GLY A 9 -12.52 4.23 -22.15
N PHE A 10 -13.21 4.03 -21.02
CA PHE A 10 -14.66 4.27 -20.94
C PHE A 10 -14.96 5.77 -20.93
N GLN A 11 -15.72 6.25 -21.92
CA GLN A 11 -16.04 7.68 -22.10
C GLN A 11 -17.55 7.97 -21.99
N GLY A 12 -17.86 9.22 -21.63
CA GLY A 12 -19.23 9.75 -21.49
C GLY A 12 -19.50 10.37 -20.11
N SER A 13 -20.79 10.53 -19.79
CA SER A 13 -21.25 10.87 -18.43
C SER A 13 -20.92 9.74 -17.44
N ASN A 14 -21.02 10.01 -16.13
CA ASN A 14 -20.74 8.98 -15.13
C ASN A 14 -21.65 7.76 -15.28
N GLU A 15 -22.94 7.99 -15.52
CA GLU A 15 -23.92 6.93 -15.81
C GLU A 15 -23.54 6.12 -17.05
N GLN A 16 -23.12 6.78 -18.14
CA GLN A 16 -22.71 6.11 -19.37
C GLN A 16 -21.44 5.28 -19.16
N VAL A 17 -20.44 5.80 -18.44
CA VAL A 17 -19.20 5.08 -18.10
C VAL A 17 -19.52 3.82 -17.29
N LEU A 18 -20.37 3.93 -16.26
CA LEU A 18 -20.76 2.79 -15.43
C LEU A 18 -21.54 1.74 -16.23
N ARG A 19 -22.53 2.18 -17.04
CA ARG A 19 -23.33 1.28 -17.88
C ARG A 19 -22.48 0.53 -18.91
N LYS A 20 -21.60 1.25 -19.62
CA LYS A 20 -20.67 0.65 -20.60
C LYS A 20 -19.72 -0.34 -19.94
N ALA A 21 -19.06 0.06 -18.85
CA ALA A 21 -18.15 -0.83 -18.13
C ALA A 21 -18.85 -2.10 -17.61
N ALA A 22 -20.07 -1.96 -17.08
CA ALA A 22 -20.85 -3.10 -16.59
C ALA A 22 -21.26 -4.07 -17.71
N ALA A 23 -21.60 -3.55 -18.89
CA ALA A 23 -22.02 -4.36 -20.03
C ALA A 23 -20.84 -4.97 -20.83
N GLU A 24 -19.81 -4.17 -21.11
CA GLU A 24 -18.71 -4.52 -22.01
C GLU A 24 -17.54 -5.20 -21.28
N ALA A 25 -17.27 -4.85 -20.02
CA ALA A 25 -16.15 -5.37 -19.24
C ALA A 25 -16.51 -5.64 -17.76
N PRO A 26 -17.46 -6.55 -17.49
CA PRO A 26 -18.03 -6.74 -16.15
C PRO A 26 -16.99 -7.11 -15.07
N ALA A 27 -15.87 -7.77 -15.43
CA ALA A 27 -14.80 -8.06 -14.50
C ALA A 27 -14.06 -6.80 -14.01
N ILE A 28 -13.78 -5.86 -14.93
CA ILE A 28 -13.13 -4.57 -14.62
C ILE A 28 -14.08 -3.70 -13.80
N PHE A 29 -15.36 -3.65 -14.18
CA PHE A 29 -16.39 -2.93 -13.44
C PHE A 29 -16.45 -3.41 -11.98
N ARG A 30 -16.57 -4.72 -11.76
CA ARG A 30 -16.59 -5.29 -10.40
C ARG A 30 -15.32 -4.97 -9.61
N ALA A 31 -14.15 -5.04 -10.24
CA ALA A 31 -12.89 -4.66 -9.59
C ALA A 31 -12.89 -3.19 -9.13
N CYS A 32 -13.44 -2.28 -9.92
CA CYS A 32 -13.57 -0.87 -9.56
C CYS A 32 -14.63 -0.60 -8.49
N CYS A 33 -15.49 -1.56 -8.16
CA CYS A 33 -16.55 -1.45 -7.16
C CYS A 33 -16.22 -2.18 -5.84
N SER A 34 -15.01 -2.69 -5.68
CA SER A 34 -14.59 -3.39 -4.46
C SER A 34 -14.58 -2.47 -3.24
N ALA A 35 -15.01 -3.01 -2.09
CA ALA A 35 -14.88 -2.37 -0.78
C ALA A 35 -13.57 -2.77 -0.05
N SER A 36 -12.56 -3.24 -0.78
CA SER A 36 -11.31 -3.80 -0.22
C SER A 36 -10.53 -2.86 0.70
N SER A 37 -10.72 -1.55 0.58
CA SER A 37 -10.10 -0.56 1.47
C SER A 37 -10.55 -0.68 2.93
N MET A 38 -11.60 -1.46 3.22
CA MET A 38 -11.98 -1.82 4.60
C MET A 38 -10.88 -2.58 5.34
N TRP A 39 -9.99 -3.29 4.64
CA TRP A 39 -8.85 -4.00 5.23
C TRP A 39 -7.67 -3.06 5.45
N THR A 40 -7.78 -2.24 6.50
CA THR A 40 -6.82 -1.17 6.82
C THR A 40 -5.45 -1.67 7.26
N ALA A 41 -5.31 -2.95 7.61
CA ALA A 41 -3.99 -3.58 7.84
C ALA A 41 -3.07 -3.46 6.61
N ASN A 42 -3.63 -3.30 5.41
CA ASN A 42 -2.87 -3.09 4.19
C ASN A 42 -2.85 -1.62 3.72
N ALA A 43 -3.41 -0.69 4.48
CA ALA A 43 -3.50 0.70 4.05
C ALA A 43 -2.12 1.37 3.97
N ALA A 44 -1.29 1.13 4.98
CA ALA A 44 0.03 1.71 5.11
C ALA A 44 0.91 0.84 6.03
N THR A 45 2.21 1.07 5.98
CA THR A 45 3.11 0.76 7.09
C THR A 45 3.27 1.99 7.97
N VAL A 46 3.32 1.78 9.28
CA VAL A 46 3.43 2.86 10.29
C VAL A 46 4.59 2.55 11.23
N SER A 47 5.49 3.51 11.41
CA SER A 47 6.58 3.43 12.37
C SER A 47 6.41 4.48 13.48
N PRO A 48 6.35 4.06 14.77
CA PRO A 48 6.26 4.98 15.90
C PRO A 48 7.43 5.95 15.99
N SER A 49 7.19 7.13 16.56
CA SER A 49 8.22 8.15 16.79
C SER A 49 9.40 7.68 17.65
N ALA A 50 9.21 6.63 18.45
CA ALA A 50 10.27 6.07 19.28
C ALA A 50 11.34 5.31 18.45
N ASP A 51 11.01 4.94 17.20
CA ASP A 51 11.87 4.12 16.35
C ASP A 51 12.47 4.92 15.17
N THR A 52 11.88 6.08 14.84
CA THR A 52 12.33 6.88 13.69
C THR A 52 13.39 7.88 14.10
N MET A 53 14.39 8.08 13.23
CA MET A 53 15.43 9.10 13.42
C MET A 53 14.89 10.53 13.62
N SER A 54 13.71 10.84 13.06
CA SER A 54 13.12 12.18 13.12
C SER A 54 12.34 12.44 14.42
N GLY A 55 12.05 11.40 15.21
CA GLY A 55 11.16 11.48 16.36
C GLY A 55 9.69 11.74 15.99
N ARG A 56 9.29 11.52 14.73
CA ARG A 56 7.89 11.61 14.25
C ARG A 56 7.33 10.24 13.94
N VAL A 57 6.01 10.09 13.95
CA VAL A 57 5.36 8.88 13.45
C VAL A 57 5.33 8.95 11.91
N HIS A 58 5.90 7.95 11.24
CA HIS A 58 5.98 7.91 9.77
C HIS A 58 4.88 7.00 9.21
N PHE A 59 4.23 7.45 8.14
CA PHE A 59 3.25 6.68 7.37
C PHE A 59 3.70 6.56 5.92
N THR A 60 3.74 5.35 5.38
CA THR A 60 3.84 5.13 3.94
C THR A 60 2.68 4.27 3.47
N PRO A 61 1.75 4.80 2.64
CA PRO A 61 0.67 4.00 2.07
C PRO A 61 1.24 2.84 1.23
N ALA A 62 0.64 1.66 1.35
CA ALA A 62 1.05 0.51 0.56
C ALA A 62 0.54 0.66 -0.89
N ASN A 63 1.34 0.27 -1.88
CA ASN A 63 0.95 0.41 -3.30
C ASN A 63 0.00 -0.69 -3.79
N LEU A 64 -0.02 -1.86 -3.13
CA LEU A 64 -0.97 -2.96 -3.37
C LEU A 64 -0.99 -3.43 -4.83
N THR A 65 0.16 -3.36 -5.50
CA THR A 65 0.30 -3.54 -6.95
C THR A 65 -0.08 -4.94 -7.43
N ASN A 66 -0.09 -5.95 -6.55
CA ASN A 66 -0.39 -7.33 -6.94
C ASN A 66 -1.86 -7.55 -7.34
N LYS A 67 -2.80 -6.75 -6.80
CA LYS A 67 -4.24 -6.91 -7.07
C LYS A 67 -4.81 -5.61 -7.61
N PHE A 68 -5.24 -5.62 -8.87
CA PHE A 68 -5.75 -4.43 -9.56
C PHE A 68 -6.81 -3.65 -8.76
N HIS A 69 -7.82 -4.31 -8.19
CA HIS A 69 -8.86 -3.62 -7.42
C HIS A 69 -8.30 -2.89 -6.18
N ARG A 70 -7.17 -3.38 -5.63
CA ARG A 70 -6.49 -2.79 -4.49
C ARG A 70 -5.47 -1.73 -4.87
N SER A 71 -4.82 -1.85 -6.02
CA SER A 71 -3.86 -0.86 -6.52
C SER A 71 -4.52 0.49 -6.86
N LEU A 72 -5.85 0.62 -6.75
CA LEU A 72 -6.60 1.88 -6.87
C LEU A 72 -6.69 2.65 -5.54
N GLU A 73 -6.44 1.98 -4.42
CA GLU A 73 -6.54 2.53 -3.06
C GLU A 73 -5.46 3.59 -2.70
N PRO A 74 -4.16 3.44 -3.05
CA PRO A 74 -3.06 4.12 -2.35
C PRO A 74 -3.14 5.64 -2.33
N GLN A 75 -3.52 6.26 -3.46
CA GLN A 75 -3.62 7.72 -3.57
C GLN A 75 -4.71 8.30 -2.65
N THR A 76 -5.86 7.61 -2.56
CA THR A 76 -6.94 8.05 -1.67
C THR A 76 -6.59 7.76 -0.22
N THR A 77 -6.01 6.60 0.06
CA THR A 77 -5.51 6.22 1.39
C THR A 77 -4.50 7.24 1.93
N GLY A 78 -3.52 7.67 1.12
CA GLY A 78 -2.57 8.70 1.50
C GLY A 78 -3.24 10.02 1.89
N ARG A 79 -4.22 10.48 1.11
CA ARG A 79 -5.00 11.69 1.46
C ARG A 79 -5.80 11.53 2.75
N ILE A 80 -6.38 10.36 3.00
CA ILE A 80 -7.12 10.07 4.24
C ILE A 80 -6.16 10.12 5.44
N LEU A 81 -5.00 9.47 5.34
CA LEU A 81 -3.99 9.48 6.40
C LEU A 81 -3.49 10.89 6.70
N GLN A 82 -3.18 11.67 5.66
CA GLN A 82 -2.78 13.07 5.81
C GLN A 82 -3.87 13.92 6.48
N ALA A 83 -5.14 13.70 6.13
CA ALA A 83 -6.26 14.40 6.74
C ALA A 83 -6.48 14.01 8.22
N MET A 84 -6.33 12.72 8.55
CA MET A 84 -6.51 12.21 9.92
C MET A 84 -5.34 12.59 10.84
N PHE A 85 -4.11 12.55 10.32
CA PHE A 85 -2.86 12.79 11.06
C PHE A 85 -2.16 14.05 10.52
N ALA A 86 -2.85 15.18 10.55
CA ALA A 86 -2.46 16.39 9.82
C ALA A 86 -1.35 17.24 10.48
N ASN A 87 -1.03 16.99 11.75
CA ASN A 87 -0.06 17.81 12.47
C ASN A 87 1.39 17.40 12.14
N SER A 88 2.04 18.18 11.27
CA SER A 88 3.42 17.94 10.81
C SER A 88 4.48 18.00 11.92
N ARG A 89 4.14 18.52 13.11
CA ARG A 89 5.02 18.40 14.28
C ARG A 89 5.20 16.95 14.72
N TYR A 90 4.19 16.11 14.52
CA TYR A 90 4.14 14.74 15.04
C TYR A 90 4.15 13.67 13.95
N PHE A 91 3.69 14.00 12.74
CA PHE A 91 3.42 13.02 11.69
C PHE A 91 4.17 13.37 10.40
N GLU A 92 4.85 12.37 9.84
CA GLU A 92 5.49 12.43 8.52
C GLU A 92 4.74 11.49 7.57
N HIS A 93 4.39 11.98 6.38
CA HIS A 93 3.63 11.22 5.38
C HIS A 93 4.46 11.06 4.11
N HIS A 94 4.70 9.82 3.71
CA HIS A 94 5.40 9.47 2.48
C HIS A 94 4.40 9.13 1.37
N GLN A 95 4.87 9.23 0.13
CA GLN A 95 4.15 8.67 -1.01
C GLN A 95 4.31 7.14 -1.02
N HIS A 96 3.30 6.40 -1.48
CA HIS A 96 3.44 4.97 -1.73
C HIS A 96 4.58 4.68 -2.71
N LEU A 97 5.17 3.49 -2.60
CA LEU A 97 6.25 3.06 -3.49
C LEU A 97 5.78 2.98 -4.97
N PRO A 98 6.71 3.03 -5.95
CA PRO A 98 6.37 2.98 -7.37
C PRO A 98 5.44 1.81 -7.73
N ASP A 99 4.48 2.07 -8.62
CA ASP A 99 3.41 1.12 -8.98
C ASP A 99 3.90 0.01 -9.92
N ASN A 100 4.72 -0.90 -9.41
CA ASN A 100 5.17 -2.09 -10.12
C ASN A 100 5.43 -3.25 -9.15
N GLU A 101 5.57 -4.45 -9.71
CA GLU A 101 5.77 -5.65 -8.91
C GLU A 101 7.15 -5.73 -8.25
N HIS A 102 8.18 -5.00 -8.69
CA HIS A 102 9.49 -5.06 -8.04
C HIS A 102 9.45 -4.40 -6.65
N PHE A 103 8.56 -3.42 -6.47
CA PHE A 103 8.30 -2.77 -5.19
C PHE A 103 6.92 -3.13 -4.64
N GLY A 104 6.48 -4.38 -4.80
CA GLY A 104 5.20 -4.84 -4.26
C GLY A 104 5.15 -4.70 -2.74
N ASP A 105 4.22 -3.87 -2.26
CA ASP A 105 4.03 -3.55 -0.85
C ASP A 105 2.56 -3.74 -0.44
N GLU A 106 2.33 -4.51 0.62
CA GLU A 106 1.04 -4.81 1.23
C GLU A 106 0.92 -4.24 2.65
N GLY A 107 1.83 -3.34 3.04
CA GLY A 107 1.71 -2.52 4.25
C GLY A 107 1.85 -3.30 5.55
N ALA A 108 1.16 -2.81 6.59
CA ALA A 108 1.30 -3.33 7.95
C ALA A 108 0.92 -4.82 8.12
N ALA A 109 0.20 -5.44 7.17
CA ALA A 109 -0.07 -6.87 7.18
C ALA A 109 1.21 -7.74 7.10
N ASN A 110 2.33 -7.17 6.65
CA ASN A 110 3.64 -7.81 6.64
C ASN A 110 4.65 -7.12 7.58
N HIS A 111 4.15 -6.34 8.53
CA HIS A 111 4.94 -5.64 9.53
C HIS A 111 4.52 -6.08 10.94
N THR A 112 5.49 -6.22 11.84
CA THR A 112 5.25 -6.47 13.26
C THR A 112 6.29 -5.71 14.06
N ARG A 113 5.90 -5.24 15.24
CA ARG A 113 6.81 -4.51 16.13
C ARG A 113 6.90 -5.21 17.48
N PHE A 114 8.11 -5.49 17.92
CA PHE A 114 8.40 -6.01 19.26
C PHE A 114 8.96 -4.90 20.15
N CYS A 115 8.40 -4.72 21.33
CA CYS A 115 8.86 -3.71 22.29
C CYS A 115 8.49 -4.15 23.72
N ASN A 116 9.22 -3.64 24.71
CA ASN A 116 8.82 -3.80 26.12
C ASN A 116 7.58 -2.95 26.43
N GLU A 117 7.61 -1.68 26.04
CA GLU A 117 6.51 -0.72 26.22
C GLU A 117 6.32 0.06 24.91
N TYR A 118 5.08 0.46 24.59
CA TYR A 118 4.77 1.09 23.30
C TYR A 118 5.49 2.42 23.06
N GLY A 119 5.81 3.17 24.11
CA GLY A 119 6.53 4.44 24.02
C GLY A 119 8.06 4.32 23.91
N ASN A 120 8.61 3.12 24.12
CA ASN A 120 10.05 2.86 24.03
C ASN A 120 10.44 2.42 22.63
N ALA A 121 11.71 2.61 22.27
CA ALA A 121 12.26 2.05 21.03
C ALA A 121 12.03 0.53 20.97
N GLY A 122 11.67 0.03 19.78
CA GLY A 122 11.35 -1.35 19.51
C GLY A 122 12.14 -1.91 18.33
N VAL A 123 11.81 -3.16 17.98
CA VAL A 123 12.34 -3.84 16.80
C VAL A 123 11.20 -4.00 15.80
N GLU A 124 11.34 -3.38 14.63
CA GLU A 124 10.43 -3.57 13.50
C GLU A 124 10.85 -4.77 12.66
N LEU A 125 9.98 -5.77 12.59
CA LEU A 125 10.10 -6.97 11.78
C LEU A 125 9.28 -6.81 10.51
N PHE A 126 9.97 -6.82 9.38
CA PHE A 126 9.37 -6.85 8.05
C PHE A 126 9.42 -8.27 7.48
N VAL A 127 8.27 -8.79 7.08
CA VAL A 127 8.14 -10.09 6.42
C VAL A 127 7.98 -9.86 4.92
N TYR A 128 8.57 -10.70 4.08
CA TYR A 128 8.44 -10.63 2.63
C TYR A 128 8.42 -12.02 2.02
N GLY A 129 7.85 -12.15 0.82
CA GLY A 129 7.67 -13.45 0.18
C GLY A 129 8.67 -13.76 -0.94
N ARG A 130 9.40 -12.75 -1.45
CA ARG A 130 10.42 -12.91 -2.50
C ARG A 130 11.37 -11.72 -2.57
N TYR A 131 12.46 -11.91 -3.31
CA TYR A 131 13.31 -10.85 -3.81
C TYR A 131 12.87 -10.50 -5.23
N ALA A 132 12.79 -9.21 -5.56
CA ALA A 132 12.41 -8.75 -6.89
C ALA A 132 13.59 -8.75 -7.87
N PHE A 133 14.80 -8.46 -7.41
CA PHE A 133 15.99 -8.33 -8.27
C PHE A 133 16.95 -9.53 -8.18
N ASP A 134 16.64 -10.54 -7.36
CA ASP A 134 17.45 -11.75 -7.21
C ASP A 134 16.57 -13.01 -7.31
N SER A 135 16.48 -13.54 -8.53
CA SER A 135 15.70 -14.76 -8.82
C SER A 135 16.37 -16.05 -8.33
N SER A 136 17.60 -16.00 -7.80
CA SER A 136 18.25 -17.16 -7.18
C SER A 136 17.67 -17.47 -5.79
N LYS A 137 16.95 -16.50 -5.19
CA LYS A 137 16.36 -16.64 -3.86
C LYS A 137 15.07 -17.45 -3.90
N PRO A 138 14.71 -18.13 -2.79
CA PRO A 138 13.44 -18.83 -2.68
C PRO A 138 12.25 -17.89 -2.88
N ALA A 139 11.26 -18.38 -3.62
CA ALA A 139 9.97 -17.73 -3.82
C ALA A 139 8.87 -18.80 -3.97
N PRO A 140 7.61 -18.50 -3.61
CA PRO A 140 6.52 -19.44 -3.79
C PRO A 140 6.24 -19.72 -5.27
N GLN A 141 5.97 -20.99 -5.59
CA GLN A 141 5.73 -21.43 -6.98
C GLN A 141 4.23 -21.47 -7.34
N GLN A 142 3.34 -21.63 -6.36
CA GLN A 142 1.90 -21.78 -6.60
C GLN A 142 1.12 -20.46 -6.49
N TYR A 143 1.40 -19.66 -5.46
CA TYR A 143 0.72 -18.39 -5.21
C TYR A 143 1.73 -17.24 -5.18
N PRO A 144 1.39 -16.07 -5.76
CA PRO A 144 2.34 -14.98 -5.88
C PRO A 144 2.71 -14.38 -4.52
N ALA A 145 4.00 -14.17 -4.29
CA ALA A 145 4.48 -13.32 -3.21
C ALA A 145 4.23 -11.85 -3.56
N ARG A 146 3.33 -11.22 -2.79
CA ARG A 146 2.90 -9.84 -3.00
C ARG A 146 3.89 -8.82 -2.43
N GLN A 147 4.48 -9.14 -1.28
CA GLN A 147 5.50 -8.32 -0.62
C GLN A 147 6.89 -8.70 -1.12
N THR A 148 7.68 -7.70 -1.53
CA THR A 148 9.09 -7.87 -1.88
C THR A 148 10.02 -7.41 -0.77
N TYR A 149 11.21 -8.01 -0.70
CA TYR A 149 12.28 -7.52 0.18
C TYR A 149 12.59 -6.04 -0.09
N GLU A 150 12.62 -5.65 -1.37
CA GLU A 150 12.98 -4.31 -1.81
C GLU A 150 11.95 -3.26 -1.39
N ALA A 151 10.67 -3.62 -1.40
CA ALA A 151 9.62 -2.79 -0.83
C ALA A 151 9.84 -2.58 0.67
N SER A 152 9.99 -3.67 1.44
CA SER A 152 10.20 -3.60 2.89
C SER A 152 11.45 -2.78 3.25
N ALA A 153 12.56 -3.00 2.55
CA ALA A 153 13.78 -2.23 2.75
C ALA A 153 13.63 -0.75 2.36
N ALA A 154 12.81 -0.44 1.34
CA ALA A 154 12.52 0.95 0.98
C ALA A 154 11.68 1.66 2.05
N ILE A 155 10.68 0.98 2.62
CA ILE A 155 9.89 1.51 3.74
C ILE A 155 10.80 1.81 4.94
N ALA A 156 11.68 0.89 5.33
CA ALA A 156 12.61 1.12 6.42
C ALA A 156 13.48 2.37 6.19
N ARG A 157 13.98 2.58 4.96
CA ARG A 157 14.73 3.79 4.60
C ARG A 157 13.89 5.07 4.67
N LEU A 158 12.66 5.05 4.16
CA LEU A 158 11.74 6.21 4.23
C LEU A 158 11.39 6.56 5.69
N HIS A 159 11.32 5.56 6.55
CA HIS A 159 10.96 5.72 7.95
C HIS A 159 12.15 6.09 8.83
N GLY A 160 13.39 5.92 8.34
CA GLY A 160 14.60 6.21 9.10
C GLY A 160 14.77 5.28 10.29
N LEU A 161 14.54 3.98 10.06
CA LEU A 161 14.70 2.88 11.01
C LEU A 161 16.12 2.30 11.01
#